data_AF-A0A484DJ87-F1
#
_entry.id   AF-A0A484DJ87-F1
#
_cell.length_a   1.000
_cell.length_b   1.000
_cell.length_c   1.000
_cell.angle_alpha   90.00
_cell.angle_beta   90.00
_cell.angle_gamma   90.00
#
_symmetry.space_group_name_H-M   'P 1'
#
loop_
_entity.id
_entity.type
_entity.pdbx_description
1 polymer ?
#
loop_
_entity_poly.entity_id
_entity_poly.type
_entity_poly.pdbx_seq_one_letter_code
_entity_poly.pdbx_strand_id
1 'polypeptide(L)'
;MGDSMAEETRVIYHLEDQETPYLIRINVPAQRVTLADFKHVLNKPNVKFFFKSVDDDFGVVKEEISDDDARLPFVNGRVVCWLVSSETCQSDFRGSDLQSIATPTCLAPPPIERTGVIGQSRPSSFQ
;
A
#
# COMPACT_ATOMS: atom_id res chain seq x y z
N MET A 1 27.14 -27.02 -5.36
CA MET A 1 25.73 -27.20 -4.96
C MET A 1 24.90 -26.59 -6.07
N GLY A 2 23.75 -27.16 -6.41
CA GLY A 2 22.89 -26.56 -7.44
C GLY A 2 21.98 -25.51 -6.83
N ASP A 3 22.13 -24.26 -7.24
CA ASP A 3 21.03 -23.31 -7.20
C ASP A 3 19.96 -23.83 -8.16
N SER A 4 18.94 -24.50 -7.60
CA SER A 4 17.74 -24.86 -8.36
C SER A 4 17.13 -23.57 -8.88
N MET A 5 17.32 -23.28 -10.18
CA MET A 5 16.70 -22.17 -10.87
C MET A 5 15.20 -22.25 -10.61
N ALA A 6 14.70 -21.38 -9.74
CA ALA A 6 13.42 -21.61 -9.09
C ALA A 6 12.32 -21.68 -10.16
N GLU A 7 11.69 -22.85 -10.29
CA GLU A 7 10.61 -23.11 -11.25
C GLU A 7 9.39 -22.23 -10.98
N GLU A 8 9.35 -21.63 -9.78
CA GLU A 8 8.42 -20.61 -9.34
C GLU A 8 9.11 -19.27 -9.08
N THR A 9 8.39 -18.17 -9.33
CA THR A 9 8.73 -16.84 -8.81
C THR A 9 7.91 -16.56 -7.56
N ARG A 10 8.58 -16.13 -6.48
CA ARG A 10 7.93 -15.60 -5.28
C ARG A 10 7.83 -14.08 -5.38
N VAL A 11 6.61 -13.57 -5.42
CA VAL A 11 6.32 -12.13 -5.44
C VAL A 11 5.72 -11.74 -4.09
N ILE A 12 6.37 -10.80 -3.41
CA ILE A 12 5.85 -10.16 -2.20
C ILE A 12 5.19 -8.85 -2.62
N TYR A 13 3.92 -8.63 -2.30
CA TYR A 13 3.21 -7.41 -2.70
C TYR A 13 2.52 -6.71 -1.52
N HIS A 14 2.52 -5.38 -1.57
CA HIS A 14 1.86 -4.51 -0.60
C HIS A 14 0.59 -3.91 -1.21
N LEU A 15 -0.44 -3.74 -0.41
CA LEU A 15 -1.60 -2.89 -0.70
C LEU A 15 -1.46 -1.58 0.11
N GLU A 16 -2.08 -0.50 -0.36
CA GLU A 16 -1.95 0.82 0.27
C GLU A 16 -2.46 0.86 1.72
N ASP A 17 -3.58 0.20 2.03
CA ASP A 17 -4.18 0.17 3.38
C ASP A 17 -3.70 -0.97 4.29
N GLN A 18 -2.63 -1.71 3.93
CA GLN A 18 -2.25 -2.96 4.64
C GLN A 18 -0.78 -3.00 5.06
N GLU A 19 -0.54 -3.04 6.38
CA GLU A 19 0.82 -3.14 6.95
C GLU A 19 1.51 -4.49 6.66
N THR A 20 0.74 -5.58 6.58
CA THR A 20 1.27 -6.92 6.29
C THR A 20 1.29 -7.18 4.79
N PRO A 21 2.46 -7.38 4.15
CA PRO A 21 2.51 -7.74 2.74
C PRO A 21 2.08 -9.18 2.50
N TYR A 22 1.48 -9.41 1.34
CA TYR A 22 1.08 -10.73 0.86
C TYR A 22 2.21 -11.39 0.05
N LEU A 23 2.18 -12.71 -0.07
CA LEU A 23 3.11 -13.48 -0.90
C LEU A 23 2.32 -14.40 -1.83
N ILE A 24 2.63 -14.36 -3.12
CA ILE A 24 2.16 -15.33 -4.12
C ILE A 24 3.33 -16.07 -4.78
N ARG A 25 3.00 -17.21 -5.38
CA ARG A 25 3.92 -18.09 -6.11
C ARG A 25 3.39 -18.20 -7.55
N ILE A 26 4.17 -17.74 -8.51
CA ILE A 26 3.87 -17.82 -9.95
C ILE A 26 4.67 -19.02 -10.50
N ASN A 27 4.05 -19.91 -11.27
CA ASN A 27 4.71 -21.10 -11.84
C ASN A 27 5.55 -20.75 -13.10
N VAL A 28 6.33 -19.67 -13.02
CA VAL A 28 7.23 -19.18 -14.07
C VAL A 28 8.55 -18.80 -13.40
N PRO A 29 9.72 -19.21 -13.95
CA PRO A 29 11.01 -18.94 -13.32
C PRO A 29 11.40 -17.46 -13.41
N ALA A 30 12.13 -17.00 -12.40
CA ALA A 30 12.44 -15.59 -12.17
C ALA A 30 13.17 -14.88 -13.34
N GLN A 31 13.83 -15.63 -14.24
CA GLN A 31 14.52 -15.09 -15.42
C GLN A 31 13.56 -14.80 -16.59
N ARG A 32 12.30 -15.23 -16.50
CA ARG A 32 11.27 -15.15 -17.55
C ARG A 32 9.96 -14.52 -17.10
N VAL A 33 9.69 -14.45 -15.79
CA VAL A 33 8.45 -13.92 -15.23
C VAL A 33 8.18 -12.47 -15.68
N THR A 34 6.95 -12.24 -16.15
CA THR A 34 6.48 -10.99 -16.74
C THR A 34 5.45 -10.28 -15.86
N LEU A 35 5.10 -9.04 -16.22
CA LEU A 35 3.96 -8.36 -15.62
C LEU A 35 2.63 -9.04 -16.00
N ALA A 36 2.50 -9.60 -17.19
CA ALA A 36 1.34 -10.41 -17.59
C ALA A 36 1.10 -11.58 -16.64
N ASP A 37 2.15 -12.34 -16.28
CA ASP A 37 2.06 -13.45 -15.33
C ASP A 37 1.55 -12.98 -13.95
N PHE A 38 2.05 -11.84 -13.48
CA PHE A 38 1.66 -11.27 -12.18
C PHE A 38 0.21 -10.75 -12.18
N LYS A 39 -0.18 -9.99 -13.23
CA LYS A 39 -1.55 -9.51 -13.41
C LYS A 39 -2.55 -10.67 -13.52
N HIS A 40 -2.19 -11.75 -14.22
CA HIS A 40 -3.03 -12.94 -14.38
C HIS A 40 -3.32 -13.63 -13.03
N VAL A 41 -2.30 -13.83 -12.19
CA VAL A 41 -2.46 -14.46 -10.87
C VAL A 41 -3.16 -13.53 -9.87
N LEU A 42 -2.94 -12.21 -9.96
CA LEU A 42 -3.55 -11.22 -9.07
C LEU A 42 -5.02 -10.92 -9.40
N ASN A 43 -5.38 -10.92 -10.69
CA ASN A 43 -6.71 -10.63 -11.22
C ASN A 43 -7.38 -9.36 -10.65
N LYS A 44 -6.61 -8.25 -10.55
CA LYS A 44 -7.12 -6.92 -10.17
C LYS A 44 -7.10 -5.96 -11.36
N PRO A 45 -8.25 -5.39 -11.78
CA PRO A 45 -8.27 -4.28 -12.74
C PRO A 45 -7.80 -2.98 -12.06
N ASN A 46 -7.51 -1.97 -12.88
CA ASN A 46 -7.35 -0.56 -12.46
C ASN A 46 -6.29 -0.33 -11.37
N VAL A 47 -5.17 -1.06 -11.42
CA VAL A 47 -4.02 -0.94 -10.51
C VAL A 47 -2.75 -0.57 -11.27
N LYS A 48 -1.95 0.34 -10.69
CA LYS A 48 -0.55 0.58 -11.06
C LYS A 48 0.39 -0.34 -10.28
N PHE A 49 1.46 -0.78 -10.93
CA PHE A 49 2.42 -1.73 -10.38
C PHE A 49 3.80 -1.09 -10.26
N PHE A 50 4.28 -0.94 -9.02
CA PHE A 50 5.62 -0.44 -8.73
C PHE A 50 6.48 -1.56 -8.17
N PHE A 51 7.66 -1.79 -8.73
CA PHE A 51 8.56 -2.87 -8.32
C PHE A 51 9.83 -2.35 -7.66
N LYS A 52 10.38 -3.10 -6.71
CA LYS A 52 11.68 -2.80 -6.12
C LYS A 52 12.77 -3.15 -7.13
N SER A 53 13.34 -2.13 -7.75
CA SER A 53 14.41 -2.27 -8.72
C SER A 53 15.74 -1.74 -8.19
N VAL A 54 16.79 -1.80 -9.03
CA VAL A 54 18.07 -1.14 -8.80
C VAL A 54 18.43 -0.36 -10.07
N ASP A 55 18.57 0.95 -9.90
CA ASP A 55 19.07 1.91 -10.87
C ASP A 55 20.57 2.15 -10.63
N ASP A 56 21.36 2.37 -11.68
CA ASP A 56 22.82 2.48 -11.59
C ASP A 56 23.31 3.79 -10.93
N ASP A 57 22.55 4.89 -11.04
CA ASP A 57 22.88 6.20 -10.46
C ASP A 57 22.20 6.42 -9.09
N PHE A 58 20.95 5.99 -8.94
CA PHE A 58 20.12 6.22 -7.76
C PHE A 58 20.04 5.03 -6.78
N GLY A 59 20.49 3.84 -7.19
CA GLY A 59 20.43 2.64 -6.37
C GLY A 59 19.01 2.08 -6.23
N VAL A 60 18.54 1.83 -5.01
CA VAL A 60 17.26 1.12 -4.79
C VAL A 60 16.07 2.04 -5.04
N VAL A 61 15.31 1.76 -6.11
CA VAL A 61 14.17 2.57 -6.57
C VAL A 61 12.85 1.79 -6.60
N LYS A 62 11.73 2.53 -6.76
CA LYS A 62 10.42 1.98 -7.11
C LYS A 62 10.14 2.25 -8.60
N GLU A 63 10.33 1.24 -9.43
CA GLU A 63 10.13 1.29 -10.88
C GLU A 63 8.64 1.07 -11.22
N GLU A 64 7.98 2.00 -11.92
CA GLU A 64 6.62 1.77 -12.44
C GLU A 64 6.70 0.90 -13.71
N ILE A 65 6.07 -0.27 -13.69
CA ILE A 65 6.00 -1.16 -14.87
C ILE A 65 4.53 -1.32 -15.26
N SER A 66 4.22 -0.92 -16.49
CA SER A 66 2.87 -0.94 -17.06
C SER A 66 2.72 -1.94 -18.21
N ASP A 67 3.80 -2.11 -19.00
CA ASP A 67 3.92 -3.06 -20.11
C ASP A 67 3.82 -4.53 -19.64
N ASP A 68 3.03 -5.32 -20.35
CA ASP A 68 2.71 -6.71 -20.01
C ASP A 68 3.84 -7.69 -20.33
N ASP A 69 4.61 -7.44 -21.40
CA ASP A 69 5.76 -8.26 -21.81
C ASP A 69 7.03 -7.97 -20.99
N ALA A 70 7.03 -6.89 -20.18
CA ALA A 70 8.16 -6.50 -19.34
C ALA A 70 8.41 -7.50 -18.20
N ARG A 71 9.70 -7.78 -17.93
CA ARG A 71 10.13 -8.72 -16.87
C ARG A 71 10.17 -8.04 -15.52
N LEU A 72 9.88 -8.80 -14.46
CA LEU A 72 9.84 -8.26 -13.10
C LEU A 72 11.24 -8.14 -12.46
N PRO A 73 11.59 -7.01 -11.81
CA PRO A 73 12.84 -6.85 -11.08
C PRO A 73 13.04 -7.90 -9.97
N PHE A 74 14.03 -8.78 -10.17
CA PHE A 74 14.35 -9.89 -9.25
C PHE A 74 15.51 -9.54 -8.30
N VAL A 75 15.26 -8.59 -7.39
CA VAL A 75 16.29 -7.99 -6.54
C VAL A 75 16.51 -8.79 -5.25
N ASN A 76 17.71 -9.38 -5.10
CA ASN A 76 18.10 -10.22 -3.95
C ASN A 76 17.19 -11.45 -3.75
N GLY A 77 16.96 -12.22 -4.83
CA GLY A 77 16.27 -13.51 -4.75
C GLY A 77 14.74 -13.45 -4.61
N ARG A 78 14.14 -12.28 -4.81
CA ARG A 78 12.69 -12.03 -4.69
C ARG A 78 12.25 -10.89 -5.60
N VAL A 79 10.99 -10.95 -6.04
CA VAL A 79 10.29 -9.77 -6.56
C VAL A 79 9.54 -9.11 -5.40
N VAL A 80 9.61 -7.78 -5.31
CA VAL A 80 8.82 -6.99 -4.34
C VAL A 80 8.03 -5.93 -5.10
N CYS A 81 6.73 -5.87 -4.84
CA CYS A 81 5.78 -4.99 -5.53
C CYS A 81 4.99 -4.11 -4.54
N TRP A 82 4.53 -2.95 -5.00
CA TRP A 82 3.51 -2.11 -4.39
C TRP A 82 2.41 -1.88 -5.43
N LEU A 83 1.17 -2.16 -5.03
CA LEU A 83 -0.02 -1.94 -5.83
C LEU A 83 -0.61 -0.60 -5.38
N VAL A 84 -0.97 0.25 -6.35
CA VAL A 84 -1.65 1.52 -6.10
C VAL A 84 -2.90 1.58 -6.98
N SER A 85 -4.04 1.89 -6.39
CA SER A 85 -5.30 2.00 -7.12
C SER A 85 -5.28 3.20 -8.08
N SER A 86 -5.54 2.96 -9.38
CA SER A 86 -5.57 4.01 -10.40
C SER A 86 -6.82 4.87 -10.33
N GLU A 87 -7.91 4.33 -9.77
CA GLU A 87 -9.18 5.03 -9.61
C GLU A 87 -9.27 5.64 -8.20
N THR A 88 -8.91 6.92 -8.07
CA THR A 88 -8.99 7.67 -6.82
C THR A 88 -10.44 8.07 -6.48
N CYS A 89 -11.31 7.08 -6.34
CA CYS A 89 -12.69 7.25 -5.88
C CYS A 89 -12.72 7.38 -4.35
N GLN A 90 -12.65 8.62 -3.87
CA GLN A 90 -12.69 9.00 -2.46
C GLN A 90 -13.89 8.36 -1.71
N SER A 91 -13.64 7.43 -0.80
CA SER A 91 -14.64 6.88 0.14
C SER A 91 -14.72 7.64 1.47
N ASP A 92 -13.81 8.58 1.71
CA ASP A 92 -13.46 9.04 3.07
C ASP A 92 -14.00 10.42 3.42
N PHE A 93 -14.82 11.04 2.57
CA PHE A 93 -15.55 12.24 2.97
C PHE A 93 -16.78 11.89 3.81
N ARG A 94 -16.71 12.15 5.11
CA ARG A 94 -17.77 11.87 6.10
C ARG A 94 -19.02 12.74 5.91
N GLY A 95 -19.87 12.38 4.96
CA GLY A 95 -21.17 13.00 4.71
C GLY A 95 -22.35 12.38 5.49
N SER A 96 -22.18 12.10 6.79
CA SER A 96 -23.18 11.36 7.60
C SER A 96 -24.12 12.24 8.44
N ASP A 97 -24.47 13.43 7.95
CA ASP A 97 -25.41 14.34 8.59
C ASP A 97 -26.84 14.16 8.03
N LEU A 98 -27.51 13.10 8.47
CA LEU A 98 -28.95 12.91 8.25
C LEU A 98 -29.73 13.98 9.02
N GLN A 99 -30.29 14.97 8.31
CA GLN A 99 -31.03 16.10 8.90
C GLN A 99 -32.39 15.69 9.48
N SER A 100 -32.39 15.12 10.69
CA SER A 100 -33.60 14.85 11.47
C SER A 100 -34.10 16.10 12.21
N ILE A 101 -34.89 16.90 11.48
CA ILE A 101 -35.83 17.94 11.93
C ILE A 101 -36.38 17.83 13.38
N ALA A 102 -36.07 18.81 14.25
CA ALA A 102 -36.83 19.08 15.50
C ALA A 102 -36.60 20.48 16.16
N THR A 103 -37.07 21.57 15.52
CA THR A 103 -37.42 22.89 16.14
C THR A 103 -36.34 23.77 16.86
N PRO A 104 -36.54 25.11 16.94
CA PRO A 104 -35.55 26.06 17.53
C PRO A 104 -35.93 26.59 18.93
N THR A 105 -35.00 27.26 19.63
CA THR A 105 -35.19 28.56 20.36
C THR A 105 -33.98 28.97 21.24
N CYS A 106 -33.64 30.28 21.22
CA CYS A 106 -32.87 31.09 22.19
C CYS A 106 -31.36 30.90 22.49
N LEU A 107 -30.64 32.03 22.29
CA LEU A 107 -29.67 32.69 23.19
C LEU A 107 -28.25 32.11 23.43
N ALA A 108 -27.26 32.99 23.19
CA ALA A 108 -25.86 32.97 23.65
C ALA A 108 -25.67 33.98 24.83
N PRO A 109 -24.47 34.22 25.44
CA PRO A 109 -23.12 33.65 25.23
C PRO A 109 -22.67 32.94 26.55
N PRO A 110 -21.46 33.06 27.20
CA PRO A 110 -20.20 33.81 26.97
C PRO A 110 -18.97 32.93 26.58
N PRO A 111 -17.84 33.52 26.13
CA PRO A 111 -16.56 32.82 25.98
C PRO A 111 -15.74 32.79 27.28
N ILE A 112 -14.92 31.75 27.48
CA ILE A 112 -13.93 31.69 28.57
C ILE A 112 -12.60 31.11 28.04
N GLU A 113 -11.58 31.96 27.94
CA GLU A 113 -10.19 31.53 27.93
C GLU A 113 -9.77 31.11 29.34
N ARG A 114 -9.10 29.95 29.51
CA ARG A 114 -8.40 29.65 30.77
C ARG A 114 -7.20 28.73 30.61
N THR A 115 -6.03 29.28 30.87
CA THR A 115 -4.72 28.60 30.86
C THR A 115 -4.54 27.64 32.05
N GLY A 116 -3.89 26.50 31.81
CA GLY A 116 -3.52 25.49 32.82
C GLY A 116 -4.33 24.19 32.70
N VAL A 117 -3.82 23.01 33.08
CA VAL A 117 -2.53 22.69 33.75
C VAL A 117 -2.00 21.32 33.30
N ILE A 118 -0.71 21.08 33.55
CA ILE A 118 0.05 19.79 33.54
C ILE A 118 -0.67 18.47 33.18
N GLY A 119 -0.04 17.68 32.28
CA GLY A 119 -0.50 16.34 31.91
C GLY A 119 0.57 15.41 31.32
N GLN A 120 1.80 15.39 31.88
CA GLN A 120 2.83 14.44 31.44
C GLN A 120 2.56 13.03 31.98
N SER A 121 1.90 12.19 31.17
CA SER A 121 1.69 10.77 31.45
C SER A 121 2.03 9.92 30.22
N ARG A 122 3.32 9.63 30.00
CA ARG A 122 3.71 8.49 29.15
C ARG A 122 3.39 7.19 29.91
N PRO A 123 2.62 6.24 29.35
CA PRO A 123 2.50 4.91 29.95
C PRO A 123 3.86 4.19 29.84
N SER A 124 4.33 3.63 30.95
CA SER A 124 5.51 2.76 30.96
C SER A 124 5.08 1.33 30.68
N SER A 125 5.53 0.74 29.57
CA SER A 125 5.17 -0.63 29.17
C SER A 125 6.25 -1.30 28.31
N PHE A 126 7.51 -1.06 28.64
CA PHE A 126 8.65 -1.88 28.19
C PHE A 126 9.62 -2.08 29.37
N GLN A 127 9.87 -3.35 29.71
CA GLN A 127 10.90 -3.83 30.63
C GLN A 127 11.60 -5.01 29.95
#